data_AF-A0AAD7S487-F1
#
_entry.id   AF-A0AAD7S487-F1
#
_cell.length_a   1.000
_cell.length_b   1.000
_cell.length_c   1.000
_cell.angle_alpha   90.00
_cell.angle_beta   90.00
_cell.angle_gamma   90.00
#
_symmetry.space_group_name_H-M   'P 1'
#
loop_
_entity.id
_entity.type
_entity.pdbx_description
1 polymer ?
#
loop_
_entity_poly.entity_id
_entity_poly.type
_entity_poly.pdbx_seq_one_letter_code
_entity_poly.pdbx_strand_id
1 'polypeptide(L)'
;MELRPFAMCVALCAVYATSKPMEKKDRIHHDPQLSDKEHNDGENFDYDHEAFLGQEEAKTFDQLTPEESKERLGKIVEKIDEDKDGFITTEEMKKWIRFAQKRWIYYDVDQQWRAHDLNEDGLVTWEEYKNATYGYILDDPDPEDGFNYKQMMSRDERRFKMADKDGDLIANREEFTAFLHPEEYDYMKDIVVVETMEDIDKNGDGLIDLEEYIGDMYNHEGDPEEPEWVKIEREQFIEFRDKNKDGKMDKDETRDWILPSDYDHAEAEAKHLVYESDSDQDGQLTKEEIINKYDLFVGSQATDFGEALVRHEEF
;
A
#
# COMPACT_ATOMS: atom_id res chain seq x y z
N MET A 1 45.74 -72.29 22.18
CA MET A 1 45.94 -70.82 22.19
C MET A 1 44.84 -70.24 21.32
N GLU A 2 43.59 -70.24 21.76
CA GLU A 2 42.99 -69.42 22.84
C GLU A 2 42.87 -67.92 22.44
N LEU A 3 41.63 -67.55 22.12
CA LEU A 3 40.87 -66.36 22.55
C LEU A 3 41.40 -64.93 22.30
N ARG A 4 40.58 -64.19 21.51
CA ARG A 4 40.34 -62.73 21.55
C ARG A 4 40.30 -62.20 23.00
N PRO A 5 40.67 -60.93 23.33
CA PRO A 5 39.83 -59.76 22.97
C PRO A 5 40.47 -58.33 22.93
N PHE A 6 39.71 -57.40 22.32
CA PHE A 6 39.47 -55.99 22.70
C PHE A 6 40.50 -54.85 22.46
N ALA A 7 39.93 -53.73 21.99
CA ALA A 7 40.43 -52.35 21.86
C ALA A 7 41.45 -52.12 20.71
N MET A 8 41.30 -51.16 19.79
CA MET A 8 40.58 -49.88 19.84
C MET A 8 40.39 -49.36 18.40
N CYS A 9 39.16 -48.93 18.09
CA CYS A 9 38.75 -47.86 17.18
C CYS A 9 39.56 -47.58 15.90
N VAL A 10 39.00 -47.91 14.72
CA VAL A 10 38.45 -46.95 13.74
C VAL A 10 37.60 -47.78 12.75
N ALA A 11 36.30 -47.82 12.99
CA ALA A 11 35.32 -48.26 11.99
C ALA A 11 35.06 -47.08 11.04
N LEU A 12 35.84 -46.99 9.96
CA LEU A 12 35.48 -46.17 8.80
C LEU A 12 34.44 -46.96 7.99
N CYS A 13 33.19 -46.90 8.44
CA CYS A 13 32.05 -47.35 7.65
C CYS A 13 31.95 -46.48 6.39
N ALA A 14 32.05 -47.15 5.25
CA ALA A 14 31.61 -46.67 3.96
C ALA A 14 30.14 -46.22 4.07
N VAL A 15 29.92 -44.91 4.15
CA VAL A 15 28.63 -44.33 3.86
C VAL A 15 28.62 -44.06 2.36
N TYR A 16 27.85 -44.88 1.65
CA TYR A 16 27.31 -44.52 0.35
C TYR A 16 26.74 -43.11 0.48
N ALA A 17 27.41 -42.13 -0.13
CA ALA A 17 26.78 -40.85 -0.42
C ALA A 17 25.71 -41.13 -1.47
N THR A 18 24.51 -41.49 -1.04
CA THR A 18 23.31 -41.20 -1.81
C THR A 18 23.20 -39.68 -1.80
N SER A 19 23.91 -39.04 -2.73
CA SER A 19 23.57 -37.69 -3.15
C SER A 19 22.11 -37.77 -3.56
N LYS A 20 21.21 -37.31 -2.68
CA LYS A 20 19.87 -36.97 -3.09
C LYS A 20 20.03 -36.09 -4.33
N PRO A 21 19.34 -36.37 -5.46
CA PRO A 21 19.28 -35.40 -6.52
C PRO A 21 18.80 -34.11 -5.86
N MET A 22 19.63 -33.09 -5.89
CA MET A 22 19.21 -31.74 -5.54
C MET A 22 18.11 -31.46 -6.54
N GLU A 23 16.85 -31.55 -6.09
CA GLU A 23 15.75 -30.93 -6.79
C GLU A 23 16.22 -29.50 -7.02
N LYS A 24 16.39 -29.13 -8.29
CA LYS A 24 16.38 -27.73 -8.65
C LYS A 24 15.03 -27.26 -8.13
N LYS A 25 15.03 -26.63 -6.95
CA LYS A 25 13.90 -25.79 -6.57
C LYS A 25 13.69 -24.88 -7.77
N ASP A 26 12.50 -24.97 -8.35
CA ASP A 26 12.05 -23.97 -9.29
C ASP A 26 12.37 -22.63 -8.66
N ARG A 27 13.15 -21.82 -9.38
CA ARG A 27 13.44 -20.44 -9.02
C ARG A 27 12.25 -19.53 -9.25
N ILE A 28 11.08 -20.13 -9.49
CA ILE A 28 9.80 -19.51 -9.26
C ILE A 28 9.71 -19.40 -7.73
N HIS A 29 10.27 -18.32 -7.19
CA HIS A 29 9.51 -17.65 -6.16
C HIS A 29 8.19 -17.32 -6.84
N HIS A 30 7.18 -18.15 -6.57
CA HIS A 30 5.85 -17.60 -6.58
C HIS A 30 5.97 -16.53 -5.51
N ASP A 31 6.13 -15.26 -5.91
CA ASP A 31 5.72 -14.21 -5.02
C ASP A 31 4.38 -14.66 -4.46
N PRO A 32 4.19 -14.63 -3.12
CA PRO A 32 2.84 -14.81 -2.61
C PRO A 32 1.98 -13.88 -3.46
N GLN A 33 1.00 -14.45 -4.16
CA GLN A 33 0.17 -13.64 -5.04
C GLN A 33 -0.26 -12.43 -4.21
N LEU A 34 -0.04 -11.21 -4.71
CA LEU A 34 -0.37 -9.99 -3.95
C LEU A 34 -1.79 -10.10 -3.37
N SER A 35 -2.65 -10.82 -4.11
CA SER A 35 -3.90 -11.42 -3.66
C SER A 35 -4.03 -12.91 -3.98
N ASP A 36 -4.64 -13.72 -3.09
CA ASP A 36 -5.05 -15.11 -3.39
C ASP A 36 -6.20 -15.19 -4.45
N LYS A 37 -6.69 -14.04 -4.95
CA LYS A 37 -7.79 -13.92 -5.92
C LYS A 37 -7.27 -13.81 -7.36
N GLU A 38 -8.08 -14.28 -8.31
CA GLU A 38 -7.76 -14.29 -9.74
C GLU A 38 -7.90 -12.86 -10.33
N HIS A 39 -6.81 -12.29 -10.85
CA HIS A 39 -6.83 -10.97 -11.50
C HIS A 39 -7.67 -11.03 -12.78
N ASN A 40 -8.69 -10.18 -12.87
CA ASN A 40 -9.51 -10.04 -14.06
C ASN A 40 -9.89 -8.57 -14.24
N ASP A 41 -9.31 -7.94 -15.25
CA ASP A 41 -9.34 -6.51 -15.61
C ASP A 41 -10.75 -5.90 -15.80
N GLY A 42 -11.81 -6.71 -15.64
CA GLY A 42 -13.19 -6.29 -15.85
C GLY A 42 -14.02 -6.09 -14.59
N GLU A 43 -13.75 -6.78 -13.48
CA GLU A 43 -14.70 -6.84 -12.34
C GLU A 43 -14.07 -7.13 -10.95
N ASN A 44 -12.74 -7.10 -10.78
CA ASN A 44 -12.12 -7.55 -9.53
C ASN A 44 -11.32 -6.47 -8.79
N PHE A 45 -12.04 -5.54 -8.17
CA PHE A 45 -11.50 -4.52 -7.27
C PHE A 45 -10.75 -5.12 -6.06
N ASP A 46 -10.97 -6.39 -5.73
CA ASP A 46 -10.33 -7.04 -4.59
C ASP A 46 -8.82 -7.28 -4.81
N TYR A 47 -8.39 -7.44 -6.06
CA TYR A 47 -6.98 -7.62 -6.39
C TYR A 47 -6.20 -6.30 -6.25
N ASP A 48 -6.78 -5.21 -6.75
CA ASP A 48 -6.20 -3.87 -6.64
C ASP A 48 -6.15 -3.41 -5.17
N HIS A 49 -7.12 -3.84 -4.35
CA HIS A 49 -7.11 -3.62 -2.90
C HIS A 49 -6.00 -4.37 -2.16
N GLU A 50 -5.84 -5.67 -2.42
CA GLU A 50 -4.82 -6.48 -1.76
C GLU A 50 -3.39 -6.11 -2.20
N ALA A 51 -3.23 -5.62 -3.44
CA ALA A 51 -1.96 -5.14 -3.96
C ALA A 51 -1.52 -3.78 -3.38
N PHE A 52 -2.46 -2.90 -3.02
CA PHE A 52 -2.16 -1.57 -2.48
C PHE A 52 -2.02 -1.56 -0.95
N LEU A 53 -2.78 -2.39 -0.23
CA LEU A 53 -2.87 -2.40 1.24
C LEU A 53 -2.06 -3.54 1.90
N GLY A 54 -1.69 -4.57 1.15
CA GLY A 54 -1.02 -5.75 1.70
C GLY A 54 -1.97 -6.75 2.39
N GLN A 55 -1.56 -8.02 2.34
CA GLN A 55 -2.40 -9.18 2.70
C GLN A 55 -2.87 -9.26 4.17
N GLU A 56 -2.28 -8.52 5.11
CA GLU A 56 -2.73 -8.55 6.52
C GLU A 56 -3.94 -7.65 6.77
N GLU A 57 -4.09 -6.57 6.00
CA GLU A 57 -5.11 -5.54 6.21
C GLU A 57 -6.42 -5.89 5.48
N ALA A 58 -6.32 -6.51 4.29
CA ALA A 58 -7.47 -7.09 3.56
C ALA A 58 -8.18 -8.23 4.32
N LYS A 59 -7.50 -8.93 5.24
CA LYS A 59 -8.07 -10.02 6.06
C LYS A 59 -9.12 -9.56 7.08
N THR A 60 -9.33 -8.26 7.25
CA THR A 60 -10.40 -7.72 8.10
C THR A 60 -11.78 -7.78 7.42
N PHE A 61 -11.82 -7.89 6.08
CA PHE A 61 -13.03 -8.02 5.27
C PHE A 61 -13.82 -9.31 5.53
N ASP A 62 -13.13 -10.43 5.80
CA ASP A 62 -13.74 -11.76 5.99
C ASP A 62 -14.44 -11.96 7.36
N GLN A 63 -14.43 -10.96 8.24
CA GLN A 63 -14.91 -11.12 9.62
C GLN A 63 -16.38 -10.73 9.83
N LEU A 64 -16.99 -10.01 8.90
CA LEU A 64 -18.41 -9.59 9.00
C LEU A 64 -19.28 -10.39 8.05
N THR A 65 -20.44 -10.83 8.54
CA THR A 65 -21.45 -11.44 7.67
C THR A 65 -22.03 -10.40 6.70
N PRO A 66 -22.51 -10.80 5.50
CA PRO A 66 -23.18 -9.87 4.58
C PRO A 66 -24.31 -9.08 5.23
N GLU A 67 -25.04 -9.68 6.17
CA GLU A 67 -26.09 -9.00 6.94
C GLU A 67 -25.55 -7.91 7.87
N GLU A 68 -24.42 -8.16 8.56
CA GLU A 68 -23.78 -7.18 9.43
C GLU A 68 -23.16 -6.03 8.63
N SER A 69 -22.50 -6.33 7.50
CA SER A 69 -21.96 -5.32 6.60
C SER A 69 -23.05 -4.41 6.05
N LYS A 70 -24.20 -4.97 5.65
CA LYS A 70 -25.37 -4.18 5.21
C LYS A 70 -25.97 -3.34 6.33
N GLU A 71 -26.04 -3.85 7.57
CA GLU A 71 -26.52 -3.06 8.71
C GLU A 71 -25.60 -1.86 8.99
N ARG A 72 -24.29 -2.10 9.05
CA ARG A 72 -23.29 -1.06 9.34
C ARG A 72 -23.21 -0.04 8.20
N LEU A 73 -23.22 -0.49 6.94
CA LEU A 73 -23.30 0.38 5.77
C LEU A 73 -24.57 1.23 5.81
N GLY A 74 -25.71 0.66 6.23
CA GLY A 74 -26.95 1.41 6.39
C GLY A 74 -26.88 2.55 7.41
N LYS A 75 -26.02 2.46 8.45
CA LYS A 75 -25.76 3.55 9.40
C LYS A 75 -24.81 4.60 8.83
N ILE A 76 -23.88 4.19 7.98
CA ILE A 76 -22.97 5.09 7.26
C ILE A 76 -23.75 5.92 6.25
N VAL A 77 -24.67 5.32 5.48
CA VAL A 77 -25.57 6.01 4.55
C VAL A 77 -26.30 7.17 5.23
N GLU A 78 -26.81 6.98 6.44
CA GLU A 78 -27.49 8.03 7.21
C GLU A 78 -26.57 9.18 7.66
N LYS A 79 -25.26 8.96 7.67
CA LYS A 79 -24.25 9.99 7.94
C LYS A 79 -23.75 10.68 6.67
N ILE A 80 -23.81 10.00 5.52
CA ILE A 80 -23.46 10.57 4.20
C ILE A 80 -24.53 11.57 3.75
N ASP A 81 -25.81 11.21 3.91
CA ASP A 81 -26.97 12.05 3.61
C ASP A 81 -27.02 13.25 4.59
N GLU A 82 -26.43 14.38 4.18
CA GLU A 82 -26.26 15.57 5.03
C GLU A 82 -27.59 16.33 5.18
N ASP A 83 -28.37 16.39 4.10
CA ASP A 83 -29.62 17.16 4.05
C ASP A 83 -30.87 16.36 4.42
N LYS A 84 -30.72 15.04 4.56
CA LYS A 84 -31.73 14.07 5.02
C LYS A 84 -32.90 13.94 4.07
N ASP A 85 -32.66 14.12 2.77
CA ASP A 85 -33.68 13.93 1.74
C ASP A 85 -33.87 12.45 1.34
N GLY A 86 -32.99 11.56 1.83
CA GLY A 86 -33.03 10.12 1.60
C GLY A 86 -32.26 9.67 0.35
N PHE A 87 -31.60 10.60 -0.34
CA PHE A 87 -30.74 10.36 -1.48
C PHE A 87 -29.31 10.77 -1.13
N ILE A 88 -28.34 10.16 -1.80
CA ILE A 88 -26.93 10.52 -1.67
C ILE A 88 -26.44 11.01 -3.02
N THR A 89 -26.06 12.28 -3.05
CA THR A 89 -25.45 12.91 -4.21
C THR A 89 -23.95 12.61 -4.30
N THR A 90 -23.37 12.76 -5.49
CA THR A 90 -21.90 12.67 -5.67
C THR A 90 -21.15 13.64 -4.76
N GLU A 91 -21.69 14.83 -4.50
CA GLU A 91 -21.06 15.83 -3.64
C GLU A 91 -21.06 15.41 -2.17
N GLU A 92 -22.13 14.80 -1.68
CA GLU A 92 -22.20 14.24 -0.32
C GLU A 92 -21.26 13.06 -0.16
N MET A 93 -21.24 12.15 -1.14
CA MET A 93 -20.31 11.01 -1.16
C MET A 93 -18.85 11.50 -1.13
N LYS A 94 -18.50 12.50 -1.96
CA LYS A 94 -17.17 13.11 -2.00
C LYS A 94 -16.77 13.72 -0.67
N LYS A 95 -17.68 14.47 -0.02
CA LYS A 95 -17.43 15.04 1.32
C LYS A 95 -17.22 13.95 2.36
N TRP A 96 -18.02 12.89 2.30
CA TRP A 96 -17.88 11.76 3.21
C TRP A 96 -16.55 11.03 3.05
N ILE A 97 -16.13 10.73 1.82
CA ILE A 97 -14.82 10.09 1.54
C ILE A 97 -13.69 10.92 2.15
N ARG A 98 -13.69 12.24 1.94
CA ARG A 98 -12.70 13.15 2.55
C ARG A 98 -12.74 13.17 4.07
N PHE A 99 -13.95 13.11 4.63
CA PHE A 99 -14.13 13.07 6.08
C PHE A 99 -13.61 11.75 6.67
N ALA A 100 -13.92 10.63 6.03
CA ALA A 100 -13.48 9.29 6.42
C ALA A 100 -11.95 9.18 6.37
N GLN A 101 -11.34 9.58 5.23
CA GLN A 101 -9.88 9.60 5.05
C GLN A 101 -9.17 10.40 6.14
N LYS A 102 -9.64 11.63 6.42
CA LYS A 102 -9.07 12.45 7.50
C LYS A 102 -9.20 11.82 8.87
N ARG A 103 -10.33 11.18 9.16
CA ARG A 103 -10.54 10.50 10.44
C ARG A 103 -9.55 9.33 10.60
N TRP A 104 -9.35 8.56 9.54
CA TRP A 104 -8.38 7.47 9.51
C TRP A 104 -6.95 7.98 9.74
N ILE A 105 -6.53 9.00 9.00
CA ILE A 105 -5.22 9.66 9.19
C ILE A 105 -5.01 10.05 10.67
N TYR A 106 -5.98 10.74 11.28
CA TYR A 106 -5.84 11.12 12.69
C TYR A 106 -5.81 9.93 13.64
N TYR A 107 -6.51 8.84 13.32
CA TYR A 107 -6.50 7.63 14.11
C TYR A 107 -5.15 6.91 14.01
N ASP A 108 -4.63 6.69 12.80
CA ASP A 108 -3.32 6.07 12.58
C ASP A 108 -2.23 6.89 13.27
N VAL A 109 -2.21 8.20 13.04
CA VAL A 109 -1.30 9.12 13.75
C VAL A 109 -1.41 8.97 15.25
N ASP A 110 -2.60 8.82 15.83
CA ASP A 110 -2.75 8.65 17.28
C ASP A 110 -2.19 7.30 17.78
N GLN A 111 -2.36 6.23 17.01
CA GLN A 111 -1.77 4.92 17.34
C GLN A 111 -0.24 4.97 17.25
N GLN A 112 0.28 5.47 16.13
CA GLN A 112 1.71 5.61 15.89
C GLN A 112 2.33 6.55 16.93
N TRP A 113 1.67 7.65 17.26
CA TRP A 113 2.14 8.59 18.27
C TRP A 113 2.36 7.91 19.62
N ARG A 114 1.36 7.16 20.10
CA ARG A 114 1.46 6.42 21.38
C ARG A 114 2.54 5.35 21.37
N ALA A 115 2.83 4.76 20.21
CA ALA A 115 3.86 3.74 20.07
C ALA A 115 5.28 4.34 20.08
N HIS A 116 5.44 5.60 19.66
CA HIS A 116 6.74 6.24 19.46
C HIS A 116 7.07 7.35 20.49
N ASP A 117 6.09 7.93 21.18
CA ASP A 117 6.29 8.85 22.32
C ASP A 117 6.63 8.05 23.59
N LEU A 118 7.85 7.48 23.64
CA LEU A 118 8.28 6.54 24.68
C LEU A 118 8.48 7.21 26.05
N ASN A 119 8.74 8.51 26.06
CA ASN A 119 9.01 9.28 27.26
C ASN A 119 7.77 10.05 27.78
N GLU A 120 6.66 10.01 27.04
CA GLU A 120 5.38 10.68 27.31
C GLU A 120 5.51 12.21 27.46
N ASP A 121 6.44 12.83 26.73
CA ASP A 121 6.64 14.29 26.75
C ASP A 121 5.73 15.04 25.75
N GLY A 122 4.97 14.29 24.94
CA GLY A 122 4.05 14.85 23.96
C GLY A 122 4.74 15.35 22.71
N LEU A 123 5.94 14.84 22.41
CA LEU A 123 6.70 15.01 21.19
C LEU A 123 7.29 13.67 20.74
N VAL A 124 7.68 13.55 19.46
CA VAL A 124 8.38 12.36 18.96
C VAL A 124 9.72 12.78 18.38
N THR A 125 10.81 12.39 19.02
CA THR A 125 12.15 12.63 18.49
C THR A 125 12.50 11.60 17.41
N TRP A 126 13.39 11.98 16.48
CA TRP A 126 13.92 11.02 15.50
C TRP A 126 14.53 9.77 16.17
N GLU A 127 15.22 9.92 17.30
CA GLU A 127 15.82 8.80 18.01
C GLU A 127 14.78 7.88 18.66
N GLU A 128 13.67 8.41 19.14
CA GLU A 128 12.55 7.59 19.62
C GLU A 128 11.91 6.81 18.48
N TYR A 129 11.63 7.49 17.37
CA TYR A 129 11.11 6.83 16.16
C TYR A 129 12.03 5.69 15.73
N LYS A 130 13.31 6.02 15.51
CA LYS A 130 14.33 5.07 15.07
C LYS A 130 14.47 3.87 16.03
N ASN A 131 14.45 4.09 17.34
CA ASN A 131 14.60 3.00 18.30
C ASN A 131 13.36 2.11 18.36
N ALA A 132 12.15 2.67 18.26
CA ALA A 132 10.93 1.88 18.24
C ALA A 132 10.76 1.08 16.94
N THR A 133 11.07 1.68 15.79
CA THR A 133 10.92 1.05 14.46
C THR A 133 12.08 0.11 14.12
N TYR A 134 13.33 0.51 14.41
CA TYR A 134 14.54 -0.20 13.96
C TYR A 134 15.39 -0.78 15.09
N GLY A 135 15.08 -0.49 16.36
CA GLY A 135 15.93 -0.86 17.50
C GLY A 135 16.16 -2.37 17.66
N TYR A 136 15.19 -3.19 17.23
CA TYR A 136 15.32 -4.65 17.25
C TYR A 136 16.15 -5.22 16.09
N ILE A 137 16.36 -4.45 15.03
CA ILE A 137 16.98 -4.88 13.77
C ILE A 137 18.45 -4.48 13.72
N LEU A 138 18.83 -3.40 14.42
CA LEU A 138 20.21 -2.89 14.45
C LEU A 138 21.22 -3.84 15.11
N ASP A 139 20.77 -4.80 15.92
CA ASP A 139 21.61 -5.80 16.58
C ASP A 139 21.79 -7.09 15.76
N ASP A 140 20.99 -7.30 14.70
CA ASP A 140 21.10 -8.47 13.82
C ASP A 140 21.89 -8.15 12.54
N PRO A 141 22.68 -9.10 12.01
CA PRO A 141 23.41 -8.91 10.75
C PRO A 141 22.42 -8.73 9.58
N ASP A 142 22.74 -7.78 8.68
CA ASP A 142 21.95 -7.50 7.48
C ASP A 142 21.55 -8.82 6.77
N PRO A 143 20.26 -9.07 6.48
CA PRO A 143 19.82 -10.31 5.88
C PRO A 143 20.41 -10.47 4.46
N GLU A 144 20.77 -11.72 4.09
CA GLU A 144 21.37 -12.04 2.77
C GLU A 144 20.39 -11.87 1.60
N ASP A 145 19.13 -11.53 1.86
CA ASP A 145 18.03 -11.40 0.88
C ASP A 145 17.95 -10.03 0.20
N GLY A 146 18.82 -9.08 0.57
CA GLY A 146 18.88 -7.77 -0.09
C GLY A 146 17.97 -6.70 0.52
N PHE A 147 17.23 -7.00 1.60
CA PHE A 147 16.54 -5.98 2.39
C PHE A 147 17.55 -5.10 3.13
N ASN A 148 17.75 -3.87 2.65
CA ASN A 148 18.72 -2.94 3.21
C ASN A 148 18.04 -2.00 4.21
N TYR A 149 17.94 -2.42 5.47
CA TYR A 149 17.38 -1.60 6.55
C TYR A 149 18.02 -0.22 6.68
N LYS A 150 19.29 -0.06 6.27
CA LYS A 150 19.96 1.25 6.25
C LYS A 150 19.38 2.19 5.19
N GLN A 151 18.96 1.65 4.04
CA GLN A 151 18.29 2.45 3.00
C GLN A 151 16.91 2.92 3.49
N MET A 152 16.10 2.03 4.06
CA MET A 152 14.80 2.39 4.65
C MET A 152 14.95 3.45 5.75
N MET A 153 15.86 3.23 6.69
CA MET A 153 16.14 4.22 7.75
C MET A 153 16.58 5.57 7.19
N SER A 154 17.41 5.58 6.14
CA SER A 154 17.87 6.83 5.52
C SER A 154 16.74 7.57 4.77
N ARG A 155 15.80 6.82 4.19
CA ARG A 155 14.60 7.35 3.53
C ARG A 155 13.68 7.98 4.58
N ASP A 156 13.40 7.27 5.66
CA ASP A 156 12.60 7.79 6.76
C ASP A 156 13.25 9.01 7.42
N GLU A 157 14.57 9.00 7.62
CA GLU A 157 15.27 10.16 8.20
C GLU A 157 15.13 11.40 7.32
N ARG A 158 15.23 11.21 6.00
CA ARG A 158 15.06 12.29 5.02
C ARG A 158 13.62 12.81 5.05
N ARG A 159 12.63 11.92 5.11
CA ARG A 159 11.22 12.29 5.20
C ARG A 159 10.91 13.02 6.51
N PHE A 160 11.43 12.52 7.63
CA PHE A 160 11.28 13.14 8.94
C PHE A 160 11.84 14.56 8.95
N LYS A 161 13.04 14.76 8.39
CA LYS A 161 13.66 16.10 8.23
C LYS A 161 12.88 17.04 7.31
N MET A 162 12.15 16.50 6.33
CA MET A 162 11.30 17.33 5.46
C MET A 162 10.02 17.74 6.20
N ALA A 163 9.46 16.84 7.02
CA ALA A 163 8.28 17.09 7.83
C ALA A 163 8.54 18.08 8.97
N ASP A 164 9.73 18.00 9.57
CA ASP A 164 10.25 18.88 10.60
C ASP A 164 10.47 20.31 10.07
N LYS A 165 9.54 21.23 10.38
CA LYS A 165 9.55 22.59 9.83
C LYS A 165 10.52 23.50 10.56
N ASP A 166 10.77 23.24 11.84
CA ASP A 166 11.65 24.08 12.66
C ASP A 166 13.09 23.55 12.76
N GLY A 167 13.31 22.31 12.30
CA GLY A 167 14.61 21.70 12.10
C GLY A 167 15.27 21.23 13.39
N ASP A 168 14.50 21.00 14.45
CA ASP A 168 15.01 20.57 15.75
C ASP A 168 15.14 19.04 15.91
N LEU A 169 14.69 18.27 14.90
CA LEU A 169 14.58 16.81 14.88
C LEU A 169 13.61 16.24 15.91
N ILE A 170 12.60 17.03 16.29
CA ILE A 170 11.55 16.69 17.25
C ILE A 170 10.19 17.00 16.62
N ALA A 171 9.50 15.97 16.14
CA ALA A 171 8.22 16.16 15.48
C ALA A 171 7.12 16.45 16.51
N ASN A 172 6.43 17.58 16.33
CA ASN A 172 5.14 17.81 16.95
C ASN A 172 4.03 17.05 16.19
N ARG A 173 2.78 17.11 16.69
CA ARG A 173 1.67 16.32 16.10
C ARG A 173 1.38 16.63 14.63
N GLU A 174 1.54 17.87 14.20
CA GLU A 174 1.34 18.24 12.79
C GLU A 174 2.49 17.70 11.93
N GLU A 175 3.72 17.83 12.40
CA GLU A 175 4.92 17.36 11.68
C GLU A 175 4.94 15.83 11.59
N PHE A 176 4.58 15.13 12.66
CA PHE A 176 4.48 13.67 12.63
C PHE A 176 3.33 13.20 11.73
N THR A 177 2.20 13.92 11.68
CA THR A 177 1.14 13.64 10.69
C THR A 177 1.68 13.79 9.27
N ALA A 178 2.47 14.83 9.00
CA ALA A 178 3.06 15.06 7.68
C ALA A 178 4.16 14.05 7.33
N PHE A 179 4.85 13.50 8.33
CA PHE A 179 5.81 12.43 8.15
C PHE A 179 5.14 11.09 7.80
N LEU A 180 4.03 10.75 8.45
CA LEU A 180 3.30 9.51 8.21
C LEU A 180 2.45 9.57 6.92
N HIS A 181 1.79 10.71 6.69
CA HIS A 181 0.89 10.96 5.54
C HIS A 181 1.39 12.14 4.71
N PRO A 182 2.56 12.04 4.06
CA PRO A 182 3.16 13.14 3.29
C PRO A 182 2.29 13.60 2.10
N GLU A 183 1.44 12.73 1.57
CA GLU A 183 0.50 13.03 0.48
C GLU A 183 -0.52 14.14 0.83
N GLU A 184 -0.85 14.28 2.11
CA GLU A 184 -1.82 15.25 2.62
C GLU A 184 -1.26 16.68 2.73
N TYR A 185 0.06 16.83 2.63
CA TYR A 185 0.73 18.12 2.80
C TYR A 185 1.45 18.54 1.53
N ASP A 186 1.07 19.70 0.99
CA ASP A 186 1.63 20.21 -0.27
C ASP A 186 3.16 20.33 -0.28
N TYR A 187 3.77 20.67 0.86
CA TYR A 187 5.23 20.79 0.98
C TYR A 187 5.95 19.43 1.06
N MET A 188 5.23 18.37 1.39
CA MET A 188 5.73 16.99 1.47
C MET A 188 5.53 16.22 0.16
N LYS A 189 4.69 16.71 -0.77
CA LYS A 189 4.51 16.07 -2.09
C LYS A 189 5.82 15.82 -2.82
N ASP A 190 6.79 16.73 -2.68
CA ASP A 190 8.11 16.59 -3.27
C ASP A 190 8.89 15.36 -2.77
N ILE A 191 8.73 14.99 -1.49
CA ILE A 191 9.39 13.81 -0.94
C ILE A 191 8.73 12.52 -1.44
N VAL A 192 7.40 12.51 -1.58
CA VAL A 192 6.65 11.38 -2.18
C VAL A 192 7.16 11.11 -3.59
N VAL A 193 7.31 12.15 -4.42
CA VAL A 193 7.83 12.00 -5.79
C VAL A 193 9.22 11.39 -5.80
N VAL A 194 10.15 11.93 -5.01
CA VAL A 194 11.53 11.43 -4.97
C VAL A 194 11.58 9.97 -4.55
N GLU A 195 10.78 9.61 -3.55
CA GLU A 195 10.72 8.25 -3.05
C GLU A 195 10.12 7.27 -4.05
N THR A 196 9.03 7.65 -4.74
CA THR A 196 8.49 6.84 -5.84
C THR A 196 9.50 6.68 -6.97
N MET A 197 10.26 7.72 -7.30
CA MET A 197 11.34 7.60 -8.28
C MET A 197 12.41 6.61 -7.82
N GLU A 198 12.86 6.67 -6.56
CA GLU A 198 13.86 5.74 -6.02
C GLU A 198 13.39 4.28 -6.02
N ASP A 199 12.08 4.05 -5.89
CA ASP A 199 11.50 2.71 -5.92
C ASP A 199 11.48 2.14 -7.36
N ILE A 200 11.24 2.98 -8.37
CA ILE A 200 11.11 2.59 -9.78
C ILE A 200 12.47 2.60 -10.52
N ASP A 201 13.30 3.62 -10.29
CA ASP A 201 14.62 3.82 -10.92
C ASP A 201 15.62 2.76 -10.42
N LYS A 202 15.69 1.65 -11.16
CA LYS A 202 16.58 0.53 -10.83
C LYS A 202 18.03 0.84 -11.19
N ASN A 203 18.25 1.74 -12.14
CA ASN A 203 19.58 2.05 -12.66
C ASN A 203 20.29 3.20 -11.90
N GLY A 204 19.53 4.00 -11.15
CA GLY A 204 20.00 5.07 -10.28
C GLY A 204 20.44 6.33 -11.01
N ASP A 205 19.92 6.60 -12.22
CA ASP A 205 20.23 7.81 -12.99
C ASP A 205 19.31 9.00 -12.66
N GLY A 206 18.34 8.80 -11.76
CA GLY A 206 17.41 9.83 -11.29
C GLY A 206 16.31 10.16 -12.29
N LEU A 207 16.09 9.28 -13.28
CA LEU A 207 15.04 9.35 -14.27
C LEU A 207 14.34 7.98 -14.33
N ILE A 208 13.06 7.96 -14.70
CA ILE A 208 12.35 6.70 -14.93
C ILE A 208 12.30 6.45 -16.43
N ASP A 209 13.00 5.44 -16.91
CA ASP A 209 12.87 5.06 -18.32
C ASP A 209 11.67 4.13 -18.58
N LEU A 210 11.37 3.89 -19.86
CA LEU A 210 10.23 3.08 -20.26
C LEU A 210 10.35 1.61 -19.77
N GLU A 211 11.57 1.07 -19.67
CA GLU A 211 11.75 -0.30 -19.17
C GLU A 211 11.50 -0.37 -17.67
N GLU A 212 11.90 0.66 -16.91
CA GLU A 212 11.62 0.78 -15.48
C GLU A 212 10.13 1.01 -15.19
N TYR A 213 9.48 1.92 -15.93
CA TYR A 213 8.04 2.19 -15.81
C TYR A 213 7.20 0.93 -16.08
N ILE A 214 7.50 0.19 -17.15
CA ILE A 214 6.78 -1.05 -17.46
C ILE A 214 7.20 -2.18 -16.52
N GLY A 215 8.46 -2.23 -16.11
CA GLY A 215 8.98 -3.24 -15.20
C GLY A 215 8.36 -3.18 -13.80
N ASP A 216 7.93 -1.99 -13.36
CA ASP A 216 7.16 -1.83 -12.12
C ASP A 216 5.77 -2.48 -12.20
N MET A 217 5.12 -2.41 -13.36
CA MET A 217 3.77 -2.95 -13.58
C MET A 217 3.76 -4.40 -14.11
N TYR A 218 4.80 -4.81 -14.83
CA TYR A 218 4.87 -6.09 -15.53
C TYR A 218 6.28 -6.67 -15.55
N ASN A 219 6.45 -7.79 -14.83
CA ASN A 219 7.66 -8.59 -14.89
C ASN A 219 7.59 -9.58 -16.07
N HIS A 220 8.48 -9.39 -17.03
CA HIS A 220 8.59 -10.19 -18.27
C HIS A 220 9.16 -11.61 -18.05
N GLU A 221 9.15 -12.13 -16.83
CA GLU A 221 9.79 -13.41 -16.49
C GLU A 221 8.99 -14.62 -16.99
N GLY A 222 9.11 -14.91 -18.28
CA GLY A 222 8.80 -16.23 -18.85
C GLY A 222 7.72 -16.26 -19.93
N ASP A 223 7.01 -15.15 -20.18
CA ASP A 223 6.08 -15.06 -21.30
C ASP A 223 6.73 -14.42 -22.54
N PRO A 224 6.69 -15.07 -23.72
CA PRO A 224 7.32 -14.55 -24.92
C PRO A 224 6.50 -13.44 -25.63
N GLU A 225 5.29 -13.14 -25.14
CA GLU A 225 4.35 -12.23 -25.81
C GLU A 225 3.86 -11.16 -24.82
N GLU A 226 4.20 -9.89 -25.11
CA GLU A 226 3.73 -8.76 -24.32
C GLU A 226 2.19 -8.63 -24.39
N PRO A 227 1.50 -8.55 -23.25
CA PRO A 227 0.08 -8.27 -23.21
C PRO A 227 -0.28 -6.97 -23.95
N GLU A 228 -1.49 -6.91 -24.50
CA GLU A 228 -1.92 -5.73 -25.26
C GLU A 228 -2.02 -4.47 -24.39
N TRP A 229 -2.36 -4.62 -23.10
CA TRP A 229 -2.36 -3.51 -22.15
C TRP A 229 -0.96 -2.94 -21.93
N VAL A 230 0.10 -3.76 -21.94
CA VAL A 230 1.50 -3.30 -21.84
C VAL A 230 1.85 -2.42 -23.05
N LYS A 231 1.41 -2.79 -24.25
CA LYS A 231 1.63 -1.98 -25.45
C LYS A 231 0.89 -0.64 -25.37
N ILE A 232 -0.34 -0.65 -24.87
CA ILE A 232 -1.13 0.57 -24.64
C ILE A 232 -0.43 1.47 -23.61
N GLU A 233 0.07 0.92 -22.50
CA GLU A 233 0.82 1.67 -21.49
C GLU A 233 2.12 2.26 -22.06
N ARG A 234 2.82 1.52 -22.93
CA ARG A 234 4.00 2.07 -23.64
C ARG A 234 3.63 3.26 -24.53
N GLU A 235 2.49 3.21 -25.21
CA GLU A 235 1.99 4.35 -26.00
C GLU A 235 1.60 5.51 -25.09
N GLN A 236 0.89 5.25 -23.99
CA GLN A 236 0.52 6.28 -23.01
C GLN A 236 1.73 6.96 -22.39
N PHE A 237 2.79 6.20 -22.10
CA PHE A 237 4.04 6.75 -21.60
C PHE A 237 4.60 7.82 -22.55
N ILE A 238 4.73 7.47 -23.84
CA ILE A 238 5.31 8.36 -24.87
C ILE A 238 4.38 9.55 -25.18
N GLU A 239 3.06 9.35 -25.13
CA GLU A 239 2.10 10.39 -25.49
C GLU A 239 1.78 11.37 -24.36
N PHE A 240 1.69 10.88 -23.11
CA PHE A 240 1.16 11.64 -21.98
C PHE A 240 2.11 11.79 -20.79
N ARG A 241 2.99 10.81 -20.55
CA ARG A 241 3.90 10.83 -19.39
C ARG A 241 5.19 11.57 -19.70
N ASP A 242 5.85 11.20 -20.79
CA ASP A 242 7.04 11.86 -21.34
C ASP A 242 6.61 13.10 -22.16
N LYS A 243 6.42 14.23 -21.45
CA LYS A 243 5.96 15.49 -22.04
C LYS A 243 7.05 16.12 -22.90
N ASN A 244 8.30 15.99 -22.47
CA ASN A 244 9.46 16.60 -23.11
C ASN A 244 9.98 15.75 -24.31
N LYS A 245 9.53 14.50 -24.43
CA LYS A 245 9.86 13.50 -25.46
C LYS A 245 11.32 13.07 -25.48
N ASP A 246 11.95 13.00 -24.32
CA ASP A 246 13.34 12.54 -24.16
C ASP A 246 13.47 11.03 -23.95
N GLY A 247 12.33 10.32 -23.85
CA GLY A 247 12.24 8.88 -23.66
C GLY A 247 12.30 8.43 -22.20
N LYS A 248 12.33 9.38 -21.26
CA LYS A 248 12.37 9.14 -19.82
C LYS A 248 11.39 10.09 -19.12
N MET A 249 11.04 9.79 -17.88
CA MET A 249 10.28 10.70 -17.02
C MET A 249 11.23 11.37 -16.03
N ASP A 250 11.23 12.70 -16.06
CA ASP A 250 11.88 13.50 -15.04
C ASP A 250 11.01 13.70 -13.79
N LYS A 251 11.56 14.35 -12.75
CA LYS A 251 10.86 14.58 -11.48
C LYS A 251 9.53 15.34 -11.65
N ASP A 252 9.46 16.30 -12.56
CA ASP A 252 8.25 17.10 -12.76
C ASP A 252 7.19 16.27 -13.50
N GLU A 253 7.60 15.46 -14.47
CA GLU A 253 6.72 14.51 -15.17
C GLU A 253 6.21 13.41 -14.22
N THR A 254 7.07 12.86 -13.36
CA THR A 254 6.67 11.92 -12.31
C THR A 254 5.70 12.57 -11.33
N ARG A 255 5.95 13.82 -10.91
CA ARG A 255 5.02 14.57 -10.05
C ARG A 255 3.64 14.68 -10.67
N ASP A 256 3.57 15.06 -11.94
CA ASP A 256 2.28 15.21 -12.63
C ASP A 256 1.58 13.87 -12.86
N TRP A 257 2.34 12.77 -12.91
CA TRP A 257 1.79 11.42 -12.97
C TRP A 257 1.19 10.97 -11.63
N ILE A 258 1.95 11.09 -10.54
CA ILE A 258 1.53 10.56 -9.23
C ILE A 258 0.59 11.51 -8.46
N LEU A 259 0.72 12.81 -8.69
CA LEU A 259 -0.01 13.86 -8.01
C LEU A 259 -0.49 14.90 -9.03
N PRO A 260 -1.42 14.55 -9.93
CA PRO A 260 -1.90 15.49 -10.92
C PRO A 260 -2.58 16.68 -10.22
N SER A 261 -2.19 17.90 -10.58
CA SER A 261 -2.64 19.13 -9.90
C SER A 261 -4.16 19.35 -9.89
N ASP A 262 -4.85 18.74 -10.85
CA ASP A 262 -6.30 18.87 -11.05
C ASP A 262 -7.07 17.58 -10.70
N TYR A 263 -6.40 16.54 -10.19
CA TYR A 263 -7.06 15.26 -9.89
C TYR A 263 -7.50 15.18 -8.43
N ASP A 264 -8.81 15.20 -8.24
CA ASP A 264 -9.46 15.07 -6.95
C ASP A 264 -9.85 13.61 -6.73
N HIS A 265 -8.97 12.83 -6.09
CA HIS A 265 -9.17 11.40 -5.84
C HIS A 265 -10.54 11.10 -5.22
N ALA A 266 -10.97 11.90 -4.24
CA ALA A 266 -12.28 11.75 -3.60
C ALA A 266 -13.45 12.02 -4.56
N GLU A 267 -13.28 12.90 -5.56
CA GLU A 267 -14.30 13.14 -6.58
C GLU A 267 -14.37 12.01 -7.62
N ALA A 268 -13.21 11.51 -8.06
CA ALA A 268 -13.15 10.38 -8.98
C ALA A 268 -13.78 9.14 -8.35
N GLU A 269 -13.44 8.84 -7.10
CA GLU A 269 -14.01 7.73 -6.34
C GLU A 269 -15.51 7.91 -6.10
N ALA A 270 -15.96 9.11 -5.68
CA ALA A 270 -17.38 9.38 -5.50
C ALA A 270 -18.17 9.18 -6.80
N LYS A 271 -17.64 9.65 -7.94
CA LYS A 271 -18.27 9.46 -9.26
C LYS A 271 -18.33 8.00 -9.65
N HIS A 272 -17.26 7.25 -9.41
CA HIS A 272 -17.19 5.83 -9.68
C HIS A 272 -18.24 5.07 -8.84
N LEU A 273 -18.30 5.32 -7.53
CA LEU A 273 -19.27 4.69 -6.64
C LEU A 273 -20.72 4.99 -7.02
N VAL A 274 -21.02 6.24 -7.40
CA VAL A 274 -22.34 6.62 -7.92
C VAL A 274 -22.62 5.90 -9.23
N TYR A 275 -21.70 5.95 -10.20
CA TYR A 275 -21.90 5.35 -11.51
C TYR A 275 -22.15 3.83 -11.47
N GLU A 276 -21.41 3.10 -10.62
CA GLU A 276 -21.53 1.63 -10.51
C GLU A 276 -22.74 1.16 -9.69
N SER A 277 -23.33 2.06 -8.89
CA SER A 277 -24.40 1.74 -7.94
C SER A 277 -25.77 2.30 -8.32
N ASP A 278 -25.79 3.39 -9.08
CA ASP A 278 -27.00 4.07 -9.58
C ASP A 278 -27.70 3.19 -10.60
N SER A 279 -28.73 2.48 -10.16
CA SER A 279 -29.40 1.44 -10.94
C SER A 279 -30.46 2.03 -11.86
N ASP A 280 -31.05 3.17 -11.49
CA ASP A 280 -32.07 3.86 -12.27
C ASP A 280 -31.54 5.06 -13.08
N GLN A 281 -30.25 5.34 -12.96
CA GLN A 281 -29.49 6.37 -13.68
C GLN A 281 -30.01 7.79 -13.42
N ASP A 282 -30.51 8.04 -12.21
CA ASP A 282 -31.02 9.36 -11.82
C ASP A 282 -29.93 10.32 -11.31
N GLY A 283 -28.69 9.83 -11.18
CA GLY A 283 -27.52 10.57 -10.74
C GLY A 283 -27.38 10.68 -9.22
N GLN A 284 -28.20 9.97 -8.46
CA GLN A 284 -28.20 9.93 -7.00
C GLN A 284 -28.32 8.48 -6.53
N LEU A 285 -27.92 8.22 -5.28
CA LEU A 285 -28.01 6.88 -4.71
C LEU A 285 -29.02 6.82 -3.58
N THR A 286 -29.94 5.87 -3.67
CA THR A 286 -30.78 5.51 -2.54
C THR A 286 -30.04 4.57 -1.58
N LYS A 287 -30.52 4.52 -0.32
CA LYS A 287 -30.02 3.56 0.67
C LYS A 287 -30.09 2.10 0.18
N GLU A 288 -31.12 1.75 -0.59
CA GLU A 288 -31.29 0.40 -1.12
C GLU A 288 -30.24 0.08 -2.18
N GLU A 289 -29.90 1.02 -3.07
CA GLU A 289 -28.87 0.83 -4.10
C GLU A 289 -27.49 0.61 -3.48
N ILE A 290 -27.12 1.40 -2.49
CA ILE A 290 -25.85 1.26 -1.76
C ILE A 290 -25.78 -0.08 -1.02
N ILE A 291 -26.85 -0.48 -0.34
CA ILE A 291 -26.91 -1.76 0.39
C ILE A 291 -26.91 -2.97 -0.57
N ASN A 292 -27.53 -2.84 -1.75
CA ASN A 292 -27.51 -3.89 -2.76
C ASN A 292 -26.13 -4.05 -3.38
N LYS A 293 -25.35 -2.97 -3.46
CA LYS A 293 -23.96 -2.93 -3.91
C LYS A 293 -22.97 -2.90 -2.74
N TYR A 294 -23.32 -3.54 -1.61
CA TYR A 294 -22.50 -3.50 -0.41
C TYR A 294 -21.06 -3.98 -0.66
N ASP A 295 -20.84 -4.98 -1.51
CA ASP A 295 -19.49 -5.50 -1.81
C ASP A 295 -18.57 -4.39 -2.38
N LEU A 296 -19.08 -3.55 -3.29
CA LEU A 296 -18.35 -2.42 -3.86
C LEU A 296 -18.04 -1.36 -2.79
N PHE A 297 -19.04 -1.01 -1.97
CA PHE A 297 -18.86 0.00 -0.94
C PHE A 297 -17.95 -0.44 0.19
N VAL A 298 -18.01 -1.71 0.59
CA VAL A 298 -17.19 -2.24 1.69
C VAL A 298 -15.71 -2.18 1.34
N GLY A 299 -15.33 -2.42 0.09
CA GLY A 299 -13.94 -2.26 -0.37
C GLY A 299 -13.55 -0.81 -0.65
N SER A 300 -14.49 0.12 -0.84
CA SER A 300 -14.15 1.47 -1.31
C SER A 300 -13.49 2.39 -0.28
N GLN A 301 -12.94 3.52 -0.74
CA GLN A 301 -12.47 4.59 0.17
C GLN A 301 -13.61 5.17 1.04
N ALA A 302 -14.88 4.99 0.65
CA ALA A 302 -16.03 5.47 1.43
C ALA A 302 -16.21 4.73 2.76
N THR A 303 -15.68 3.51 2.87
CA THR A 303 -15.63 2.72 4.11
C THR A 303 -14.21 2.54 4.63
N ASP A 304 -13.26 3.33 4.13
CA ASP A 304 -11.86 3.19 4.52
C ASP A 304 -11.36 1.77 4.23
N PHE A 305 -11.66 1.28 3.01
CA PHE A 305 -11.34 -0.07 2.58
C PHE A 305 -11.91 -1.20 3.46
N GLY A 306 -13.01 -0.89 4.16
CA GLY A 306 -13.73 -1.82 5.04
C GLY A 306 -13.38 -1.67 6.51
N GLU A 307 -12.33 -0.92 6.85
CA GLU A 307 -11.87 -0.74 8.24
C GLU A 307 -12.90 0.03 9.08
N ALA A 308 -13.59 1.01 8.47
CA ALA A 308 -14.64 1.77 9.14
C ALA A 308 -15.79 0.88 9.62
N LEU A 309 -16.01 -0.28 8.99
CA LEU A 309 -17.07 -1.20 9.37
C LEU A 309 -16.70 -2.02 10.60
N VAL A 310 -15.44 -2.22 10.95
CA VAL A 310 -15.01 -3.10 12.07
C VAL A 310 -14.97 -2.36 13.41
N ARG A 311 -14.78 -1.03 13.39
CA ARG A 311 -14.57 -0.18 14.58
C ARG A 311 -15.81 -0.10 15.48
N HIS A 312 -15.89 -0.96 16.50
CA HIS A 312 -17.05 -1.09 17.39
C HIS A 312 -17.35 0.11 18.32
N GLU A 313 -16.45 1.08 18.49
CA GLU A 313 -16.59 2.12 19.52
C GLU A 313 -17.14 3.48 19.05
N GLU A 314 -17.48 3.68 17.78
CA GLU A 314 -18.00 4.98 17.30
C GLU A 314 -19.24 4.90 16.38
N PHE A 315 -20.08 3.88 16.59
CA PHE A 315 -21.39 3.73 15.95
C PHE A 315 -22.54 4.29 16.77
#